data_AF-A0A318QIS5-F1
#
_entry.id   AF-A0A318QIS5-F1
#
_cell.length_a   1.000
_cell.length_b   1.000
_cell.length_c   1.000
_cell.angle_alpha   90.00
_cell.angle_beta   90.00
_cell.angle_gamma   90.00
#
_symmetry.space_group_name_H-M   'P 1'
#
loop_
_entity.id
_entity.type
_entity.pdbx_description
1 polymer ?
#
loop_
_entity_poly.entity_id
_entity_poly.type
_entity_poly.pdbx_seq_one_letter_code
_entity_poly.pdbx_strand_id
1 'polypeptide(L)'
;LGSYPRQNGLAVALREVGRIERSIFMLDWIQDLDLRRRTQAGLNKGEARNALARALFFNQLGELRDRRFENQAYRASGLNLLVAAVILWNTRYLQSAITTLGISDDLAQHIAPLGWEHISLTGDYRWNVDEQPEAGALRPLRVPASLLVA
;
A
#
# COMPACT_ATOMS: atom_id res chain seq x y z
N LEU A 1 -40.72 15.04 -13.30
CA LEU A 1 -39.78 15.54 -14.33
C LEU A 1 -38.53 16.05 -13.60
N GLY A 2 -37.46 15.26 -13.64
CA GLY A 2 -36.32 15.37 -12.74
C GLY A 2 -35.53 16.67 -12.90
N SER A 3 -35.21 17.29 -11.77
CA SER A 3 -34.28 18.40 -11.66
C SER A 3 -32.87 17.91 -12.01
N TYR A 4 -32.44 18.10 -13.25
CA TYR A 4 -31.02 18.12 -13.57
C TYR A 4 -30.47 19.47 -13.08
N PRO A 5 -29.50 19.50 -12.16
CA PRO A 5 -28.87 20.76 -11.78
C PRO A 5 -28.22 21.34 -13.04
N ARG A 6 -28.58 22.58 -13.40
CA ARG A 6 -27.97 23.32 -14.52
C ARG A 6 -26.46 23.32 -14.31
N GLN A 7 -25.71 22.54 -15.10
CA GLN A 7 -24.26 22.55 -15.01
C GLN A 7 -23.77 23.92 -15.47
N ASN A 8 -23.11 24.64 -14.58
CA ASN A 8 -22.47 25.93 -14.86
C ASN A 8 -21.55 25.77 -16.10
N GLY A 9 -21.69 26.65 -17.10
CA GLY A 9 -20.87 26.60 -18.32
C GLY A 9 -19.37 26.62 -18.04
N LEU A 10 -18.93 27.29 -16.96
CA LEU A 10 -17.55 27.25 -16.49
C LEU A 10 -17.13 25.84 -16.04
N ALA A 11 -17.99 25.13 -15.32
CA ALA A 11 -17.71 23.76 -14.87
C ALA A 11 -17.61 22.79 -16.05
N VAL A 12 -18.39 23.02 -17.12
CA VAL A 12 -18.28 22.27 -18.37
C VAL A 12 -16.94 22.57 -19.05
N ALA A 13 -16.58 23.85 -19.20
CA ALA A 13 -15.31 24.25 -19.81
C ALA A 13 -14.10 23.65 -19.08
N LEU A 14 -14.06 23.73 -17.75
CA LEU A 14 -12.99 23.15 -16.93
C LEU A 14 -12.91 21.62 -17.08
N ARG A 15 -14.05 20.94 -17.21
CA ARG A 15 -14.08 19.49 -17.45
C ARG A 15 -13.50 19.12 -18.81
N GLU A 16 -13.82 19.88 -19.86
CA GLU A 16 -13.27 19.64 -21.19
C GLU A 16 -11.77 19.91 -21.25
N VAL A 17 -11.27 20.95 -20.57
CA VAL A 17 -9.82 21.17 -20.41
C VAL A 17 -9.16 19.95 -19.76
N GLY A 18 -9.73 19.42 -18.67
CA GLY A 18 -9.21 18.20 -18.04
C GLY A 18 -9.27 16.95 -18.92
N ARG A 19 -10.21 16.87 -19.88
CA ARG A 19 -10.26 15.77 -20.86
C ARG A 19 -9.17 15.90 -21.92
N ILE A 20 -8.86 17.11 -22.37
CA ILE A 20 -7.76 17.39 -23.31
C ILE A 20 -6.43 16.98 -22.68
N GLU A 21 -6.14 17.45 -21.46
CA GLU A 21 -4.93 17.09 -20.71
C GLU A 21 -4.78 15.57 -20.54
N ARG A 22 -5.87 14.88 -20.16
CA ARG A 22 -5.87 13.41 -20.06
C ARG A 22 -5.58 12.75 -21.40
N SER A 23 -6.11 13.28 -22.50
CA SER A 23 -5.93 12.70 -23.83
C SER A 23 -4.49 12.85 -24.30
N ILE A 24 -3.88 14.03 -24.11
CA ILE A 24 -2.46 14.28 -24.39
C ILE A 24 -1.60 13.34 -23.55
N PHE A 25 -1.83 13.26 -22.24
CA PHE A 25 -1.09 12.35 -21.37
C PHE A 25 -1.20 10.88 -21.81
N MET A 26 -2.38 10.43 -22.22
CA MET A 26 -2.57 9.05 -22.69
C MET A 26 -1.83 8.77 -23.99
N LEU A 27 -1.78 9.73 -24.91
CA LEU A 27 -0.98 9.62 -26.13
C LEU A 27 0.52 9.54 -25.81
N ASP A 28 1.01 10.42 -24.94
CA ASP A 28 2.41 10.39 -24.47
C ASP A 28 2.73 9.06 -23.78
N TRP A 29 1.84 8.57 -22.91
CA TRP A 29 2.02 7.30 -22.19
C TRP A 29 2.05 6.09 -23.13
N ILE A 30 1.32 6.13 -24.25
CA ILE A 30 1.34 5.08 -25.28
C ILE A 30 2.66 5.09 -26.06
N GLN A 31 3.25 6.28 -26.29
CA GLN A 31 4.44 6.44 -27.12
C GLN A 31 5.76 6.33 -26.33
N ASP A 32 5.79 6.80 -25.07
CA ASP A 32 6.98 6.85 -24.22
C ASP A 32 7.00 5.67 -23.22
N LEU A 33 7.97 4.77 -23.41
CA LEU A 33 8.20 3.63 -22.54
C LEU A 33 8.65 4.02 -21.13
N ASP A 34 9.46 5.06 -20.99
CA ASP A 34 10.01 5.49 -19.71
C ASP A 34 8.96 6.25 -18.88
N LEU A 35 8.10 7.04 -19.53
CA LEU A 35 6.89 7.55 -18.90
C LEU A 35 6.03 6.41 -18.37
N ARG A 36 5.74 5.41 -19.22
CA ARG A 36 4.92 4.25 -18.83
C ARG A 36 5.49 3.51 -17.62
N ARG A 37 6.79 3.20 -17.64
CA ARG A 37 7.47 2.49 -16.54
C ARG A 37 7.38 3.26 -15.23
N ARG A 38 7.63 4.58 -15.25
CA ARG A 38 7.53 5.44 -14.06
C ARG A 38 6.10 5.50 -13.53
N THR A 39 5.11 5.69 -14.41
CA THR A 39 3.69 5.69 -14.03
C THR A 39 3.27 4.35 -13.43
N GLN A 40 3.64 3.22 -14.05
CA GLN A 40 3.31 1.89 -13.55
C GLN A 40 3.96 1.61 -12.20
N ALA A 41 5.22 2.01 -12.00
CA ALA A 41 5.88 1.87 -10.70
C ALA A 41 5.15 2.64 -9.59
N GLY A 42 4.65 3.85 -9.89
CA GLY A 42 3.82 4.62 -8.97
C GLY A 42 2.47 3.95 -8.67
N LEU A 43 1.79 3.48 -9.72
CA LEU A 43 0.51 2.77 -9.58
C LEU A 43 0.65 1.49 -8.77
N ASN A 44 1.66 0.67 -9.05
CA ASN A 44 1.93 -0.57 -8.31
C ASN A 44 2.14 -0.30 -6.81
N LYS A 45 2.86 0.77 -6.45
CA LYS A 45 3.04 1.18 -5.04
C LYS A 45 1.71 1.56 -4.40
N GLY A 46 0.89 2.35 -5.09
CA GLY A 46 -0.43 2.76 -4.61
C GLY A 46 -1.39 1.57 -4.44
N GLU A 47 -1.42 0.67 -5.41
CA GLU A 47 -2.24 -0.53 -5.38
C GLU A 47 -1.81 -1.50 -4.27
N ALA A 48 -0.50 -1.73 -4.10
CA ALA A 48 0.02 -2.56 -3.03
C ALA A 48 -0.30 -1.97 -1.64
N ARG A 49 -0.18 -0.64 -1.46
CA ARG A 49 -0.60 0.04 -0.23
C ARG A 49 -2.10 -0.14 0.03
N ASN A 50 -2.93 0.01 -1.00
CA ASN A 50 -4.38 -0.19 -0.89
C ASN A 50 -4.73 -1.65 -0.59
N ALA A 51 -4.00 -2.61 -1.16
CA ALA A 51 -4.16 -4.04 -0.87
C ALA A 51 -3.83 -4.35 0.58
N LEU A 52 -2.71 -3.83 1.10
CA LEU A 52 -2.35 -3.92 2.52
C LEU A 52 -3.44 -3.30 3.42
N ALA A 53 -3.91 -2.10 3.09
CA ALA A 53 -4.96 -1.43 3.86
C ALA A 53 -6.25 -2.25 3.89
N ARG A 54 -6.67 -2.84 2.76
CA ARG A 54 -7.83 -3.74 2.70
C ARG A 54 -7.63 -5.01 3.51
N ALA A 55 -6.43 -5.60 3.48
CA ALA A 55 -6.11 -6.79 4.26
C ALA A 55 -6.17 -6.51 5.76
N LEU A 56 -5.59 -5.39 6.22
CA LEU A 56 -5.67 -4.97 7.62
C LEU A 56 -7.09 -4.63 8.06
N PHE A 57 -7.90 -4.07 7.15
CA PHE A 57 -9.31 -3.77 7.39
C PHE A 57 -10.21 -4.95 6.98
N PHE A 58 -9.87 -6.15 7.44
CA PHE A 58 -10.53 -7.40 7.04
C PHE A 58 -12.03 -7.43 7.41
N ASN A 59 -12.40 -6.85 8.55
CA ASN A 59 -13.79 -6.73 8.96
C ASN A 59 -14.46 -5.61 8.16
N GLN A 60 -15.56 -5.93 7.46
CA GLN A 60 -16.29 -5.05 6.53
C GLN A 60 -15.66 -4.86 5.14
N LEU A 61 -14.82 -5.80 4.66
CA LEU A 61 -14.29 -5.80 3.28
C LEU A 61 -13.51 -4.52 2.89
N GLY A 62 -12.89 -3.81 3.85
CA GLY A 62 -12.24 -2.53 3.55
C GLY A 62 -13.17 -1.30 3.57
N GLU A 63 -14.46 -1.44 3.89
CA GLU A 63 -15.43 -0.33 3.82
C GLU A 63 -15.67 0.35 5.19
N LEU A 64 -15.54 1.68 5.23
CA LEU A 64 -15.88 2.50 6.39
C LEU A 64 -17.39 2.82 6.40
N ARG A 65 -18.19 2.01 7.10
CA ARG A 65 -19.66 2.19 7.18
C ARG A 65 -20.17 2.99 8.39
N ASP A 66 -19.31 3.74 9.08
CA ASP A 66 -19.76 4.51 10.24
C ASP A 66 -20.70 5.66 9.85
N ARG A 67 -21.71 5.90 10.68
CA ARG A 67 -22.73 6.95 10.44
C ARG A 67 -22.21 8.38 10.64
N ARG A 68 -21.19 8.59 11.49
CA ARG A 68 -20.65 9.92 11.80
C ARG A 68 -19.31 10.11 11.10
N PHE A 69 -19.12 11.29 10.51
CA PHE A 69 -17.85 11.67 9.86
C PHE A 69 -16.64 11.54 10.80
N GLU A 70 -16.81 11.95 12.06
CA GLU A 70 -15.75 11.87 13.07
C GLU A 70 -15.29 10.42 13.32
N ASN A 71 -16.24 9.47 13.37
CA ASN A 71 -15.92 8.05 13.53
C ASN A 71 -15.18 7.48 12.31
N GLN A 72 -15.57 7.90 11.10
CA GLN A 72 -14.87 7.52 9.86
C GLN A 72 -13.42 8.06 9.88
N ALA A 73 -13.23 9.30 10.35
CA ALA A 73 -11.91 9.92 10.47
C ALA A 73 -11.02 9.17 11.46
N TYR A 74 -11.53 8.81 12.66
CA TYR A 74 -10.77 8.02 13.62
C TYR A 74 -10.39 6.64 13.08
N ARG A 75 -11.30 5.94 12.41
CA ARG A 75 -10.98 4.64 11.79
C ARG A 75 -9.96 4.76 10.66
N ALA A 76 -10.11 5.76 9.79
CA ALA A 76 -9.15 6.00 8.72
C ALA A 76 -7.75 6.31 9.27
N SER A 77 -7.67 7.12 10.33
CA SER A 77 -6.42 7.43 11.03
C SER A 77 -5.80 6.18 11.66
N GLY A 78 -6.59 5.37 12.37
CA GLY A 78 -6.14 4.11 12.96
C GLY A 78 -5.63 3.11 11.91
N LEU A 79 -6.34 2.98 10.79
CA LEU A 79 -5.89 2.14 9.67
C LEU A 79 -4.57 2.66 9.09
N ASN A 80 -4.43 3.97 8.91
CA ASN A 80 -3.18 4.56 8.44
C ASN A 80 -2.01 4.30 9.39
N LEU A 81 -2.26 4.36 10.71
CA LEU A 81 -1.27 4.02 11.73
C LEU A 81 -0.82 2.56 11.62
N LEU A 82 -1.75 1.61 11.47
CA LEU A 82 -1.43 0.19 11.31
C LEU A 82 -0.65 -0.08 10.01
N VAL A 83 -1.07 0.53 8.89
CA VAL A 83 -0.35 0.44 7.61
C VAL A 83 1.09 0.95 7.77
N ALA A 84 1.27 2.10 8.43
CA ALA A 84 2.60 2.65 8.68
C ALA A 84 3.46 1.75 9.58
N ALA A 85 2.86 1.14 10.61
CA ALA A 85 3.55 0.21 11.50
C ALA A 85 4.03 -1.05 10.75
N VAL A 86 3.21 -1.62 9.86
CA VAL A 86 3.60 -2.75 9.01
C VAL A 86 4.72 -2.34 8.05
N ILE A 87 4.63 -1.18 7.40
CA ILE A 87 5.67 -0.68 6.50
C ILE A 87 7.01 -0.51 7.24
N LEU A 88 6.98 0.04 8.45
CA LEU A 88 8.17 0.22 9.27
C LEU A 88 8.79 -1.12 9.66
N TRP A 89 7.96 -2.07 10.09
CA TRP A 89 8.39 -3.43 10.40
C TRP A 89 9.06 -4.09 9.20
N ASN A 90 8.38 -4.08 8.04
CA ASN A 90 8.89 -4.63 6.80
C ASN A 90 10.21 -4.00 6.39
N THR A 91 10.33 -2.68 6.47
CA THR A 91 11.56 -1.96 6.11
C THR A 91 12.75 -2.43 6.95
N ARG A 92 12.55 -2.58 8.27
CA ARG A 92 13.58 -3.06 9.20
C ARG A 92 14.02 -4.50 8.89
N TYR A 93 13.07 -5.40 8.66
CA TYR A 93 13.37 -6.80 8.37
C TYR A 93 13.93 -7.01 6.97
N LEU A 94 13.45 -6.28 5.96
CA LEU A 94 14.00 -6.31 4.61
C LEU A 94 15.44 -5.83 4.60
N GLN A 95 15.79 -4.77 5.33
CA GLN A 95 17.18 -4.33 5.47
C GLN A 95 18.08 -5.46 6.03
N SER A 96 17.61 -6.13 7.07
CA SER A 96 18.32 -7.28 7.66
C SER A 96 18.47 -8.44 6.66
N ALA A 97 17.40 -8.76 5.93
CA ALA A 97 17.40 -9.82 4.93
C ALA A 97 18.30 -9.52 3.73
N ILE A 98 18.26 -8.29 3.19
CA ILE A 98 19.13 -7.81 2.10
C ILE A 98 20.60 -7.94 2.50
N THR A 99 20.94 -7.50 3.72
CA THR A 99 22.29 -7.60 4.26
C THR A 99 22.74 -9.05 4.40
N THR A 100 21.87 -9.92 4.91
CA THR A 100 22.16 -11.35 5.13
C THR A 100 22.32 -12.12 3.82
N LEU A 101 21.51 -11.80 2.81
CA LEU A 101 21.53 -12.45 1.49
C LEU A 101 22.56 -11.84 0.52
N GLY A 102 23.17 -10.70 0.87
CA GLY A 102 24.12 -10.01 0.00
C GLY A 102 23.48 -9.45 -1.28
N ILE A 103 22.21 -9.03 -1.22
CA ILE A 103 21.51 -8.44 -2.37
C ILE A 103 22.09 -7.04 -2.64
N SER A 104 22.39 -6.74 -3.91
CA SER A 104 22.89 -5.42 -4.32
C SER A 104 21.84 -4.33 -4.22
N ASP A 105 22.26 -3.09 -3.96
CA ASP A 105 21.37 -1.93 -3.86
C ASP A 105 20.56 -1.70 -5.15
N ASP A 106 21.14 -2.01 -6.31
CA ASP A 106 20.49 -1.93 -7.62
C ASP A 106 19.25 -2.84 -7.74
N LEU A 107 19.21 -3.94 -7.00
CA LEU A 107 18.04 -4.83 -6.92
C LEU A 107 17.13 -4.43 -5.76
N ALA A 108 17.71 -4.02 -4.63
CA ALA A 108 16.97 -3.62 -3.44
C ALA A 108 16.04 -2.42 -3.71
N GLN A 109 16.43 -1.48 -4.57
CA GLN A 109 15.59 -0.32 -4.93
C GLN A 109 14.23 -0.69 -5.55
N HIS A 110 14.10 -1.91 -6.07
CA HIS A 110 12.87 -2.42 -6.67
C HIS A 110 11.94 -3.12 -5.67
N ILE A 111 12.36 -3.28 -4.41
CA ILE A 111 11.60 -3.93 -3.35
C ILE A 111 10.76 -2.88 -2.60
N ALA A 112 9.44 -3.10 -2.53
CA ALA A 112 8.55 -2.26 -1.74
C ALA A 112 8.21 -2.95 -0.41
N PRO A 113 8.28 -2.25 0.75
CA PRO A 113 7.98 -2.81 2.08
C PRO A 113 6.47 -2.94 2.34
N LEU A 114 5.69 -3.38 1.35
CA LEU A 114 4.22 -3.40 1.37
C LEU A 114 3.63 -4.82 1.47
N GLY A 115 4.46 -5.86 1.35
CA GLY A 115 4.01 -7.25 1.47
C GLY A 115 3.51 -7.58 2.88
N TRP A 116 2.44 -8.36 2.98
CA TRP A 116 1.76 -8.65 4.25
C TRP A 116 1.42 -10.12 4.48
N GLU A 117 1.66 -10.99 3.50
CA GLU A 117 1.35 -12.43 3.56
C GLU A 117 2.08 -13.15 4.71
N HIS A 118 3.21 -12.60 5.17
CA HIS A 118 3.98 -13.13 6.29
C HIS A 118 3.43 -12.72 7.68
N ILE A 119 2.39 -11.88 7.71
CA ILE A 119 1.74 -11.37 8.93
C ILE A 119 0.40 -12.08 9.10
N SER A 120 0.24 -12.79 10.22
CA SER A 120 -1.07 -13.31 10.61
C SER A 120 -1.97 -12.15 11.01
N LEU A 121 -3.02 -11.89 10.21
CA LEU A 121 -4.01 -10.83 10.48
C LEU A 121 -5.20 -11.34 11.29
N THR A 122 -5.41 -12.65 11.31
CA THR A 122 -6.48 -13.34 12.03
C THR A 122 -5.92 -14.54 12.79
N GLY A 123 -6.66 -14.98 13.80
CA GLY A 123 -6.29 -16.10 14.67
C GLY A 123 -5.87 -15.68 16.07
N ASP A 124 -5.35 -16.64 16.82
CA ASP A 124 -4.96 -16.44 18.22
C ASP A 124 -3.54 -15.91 18.31
N TYR A 125 -3.41 -14.73 18.92
CA TYR A 125 -2.11 -14.12 19.18
C TYR A 125 -1.64 -14.54 20.57
N ARG A 126 -0.53 -15.28 20.62
CA ARG A 126 0.14 -15.65 21.87
C ARG A 126 1.35 -14.74 22.04
N TRP A 127 1.28 -13.84 23.01
CA TRP A 127 2.42 -12.99 23.39
C TRP A 127 3.21 -13.70 24.48
N ASN A 128 4.35 -14.29 24.12
CA ASN A 128 5.33 -14.75 25.09
C ASN A 128 6.25 -13.58 25.44
N VAL A 129 6.18 -13.10 26.68
CA VAL A 129 6.99 -11.97 27.18
C VAL A 129 8.46 -12.37 27.30
N ASP A 130 8.73 -13.65 27.58
CA ASP A 130 10.09 -14.17 27.77
C ASP A 130 10.85 -14.30 26.43
N GLU A 131 10.14 -14.35 25.30
CA GLU A 131 10.72 -14.44 23.94
C GLU A 131 10.84 -13.07 23.25
N GLN A 132 10.63 -11.97 23.98
CA GLN A 132 10.74 -10.65 23.39
C GLN A 132 12.22 -10.28 23.19
N PRO A 133 12.65 -9.91 21.97
CA PRO A 133 14.00 -9.43 21.75
C PRO A 133 14.23 -8.13 22.54
N GLU A 134 15.48 -7.88 22.91
CA GLU A 134 15.87 -6.62 23.54
C GLU A 134 15.46 -5.40 22.69
N ALA A 135 15.33 -4.24 23.34
CA ALA A 135 14.95 -3.01 22.66
C ALA A 135 15.91 -2.72 21.49
N GLY A 136 15.36 -2.66 20.27
CA GLY A 136 16.13 -2.41 19.04
C GLY A 136 16.68 -3.67 18.35
N ALA A 137 16.66 -4.83 19.01
CA ALA A 137 17.00 -6.10 18.40
C ALA A 137 15.84 -6.64 17.54
N LEU A 138 16.19 -7.35 16.46
CA LEU A 138 15.22 -8.03 15.60
C LEU A 138 15.12 -9.50 16.01
N ARG A 139 13.95 -10.10 15.77
CA ARG A 139 13.83 -11.56 15.81
C ARG A 139 14.66 -12.16 14.68
N PRO A 140 15.19 -13.38 14.84
CA PRO A 140 15.93 -14.04 13.77
C PRO A 140 15.06 -14.18 12.51
N LEU A 141 15.71 -14.06 11.35
CA LEU A 141 15.03 -14.27 10.06
C LEU A 141 14.53 -15.71 9.96
N ARG A 142 13.32 -15.88 9.44
CA ARG A 142 12.78 -17.21 9.14
C ARG A 142 13.45 -17.73 7.89
N VAL A 143 14.30 -18.75 8.02
CA VAL A 143 14.89 -19.44 6.87
C VAL A 143 14.00 -20.65 6.57
N PRO A 144 13.18 -20.64 5.50
CA PRO A 144 12.42 -21.82 5.13
C PRO A 144 13.40 -22.93 4.72
N ALA A 145 13.14 -24.17 5.16
CA ALA A 145 14.00 -25.32 4.88
C ALA A 145 14.05 -25.72 3.39
N SER A 146 13.18 -25.14 2.55
CA SER A 146 13.13 -25.37 1.10
C SER A 146 12.41 -24.22 0.39
N LEU A 147 12.98 -23.74 -0.73
CA LEU A 147 12.38 -22.73 -1.61
C LEU A 147 11.33 -23.31 -2.59
N LEU A 148 11.07 -24.61 -2.56
CA LEU A 148 10.21 -25.30 -3.53
C LEU A 148 8.75 -25.51 -3.07
N VAL A 149 8.35 -24.95 -1.92
CA VAL A 149 7.01 -25.19 -1.34
C VAL A 149 6.23 -23.86 -1.13
N ALA A 150 6.67 -22.76 -1.73
CA ALA A 150 5.93 -21.49 -1.73
C ALA A 150 4.96 -21.41 -2.92
#